data_AF-A0A845JVA2-F1
#
_entry.id   AF-A0A845JVA2-F1
#
_cell.length_a   1.000
_cell.length_b   1.000
_cell.length_c   1.000
_cell.angle_alpha   90.00
_cell.angle_beta   90.00
_cell.angle_gamma   90.00
#
_symmetry.space_group_name_H-M   'P 1'
#
loop_
_entity.id
_entity.type
_entity.pdbx_description
1 polymer ?
#
loop_
_entity_poly.entity_id
_entity_poly.type
_entity_poly.pdbx_seq_one_letter_code
_entity_poly.pdbx_strand_id
1 'polypeptide(L)'
;MLLTCSLPSSLFAGETIGLGELDRLIKIHKPQKPVEGFDAKVGPQKSVQLLPDVEPTLFSIPGFKALGCGECHQAEDLLDLSANRMKLTLERLHSIFPELPPAPLKQFIIQSWSGELLQPWQFAHTTYDSVRISPGAILIDSRVYGNATHLHESLHLTQPFLGAANELEAYGLNVRADPKFLILNFPYFSDTVTAFFMPELPNILDRFFARPFREDINVPREVQWFLMPFDEGELEKLKGQIEKMEPLLKEVERLNRKFPIEAAYLGEQTRALSLLLDIAAAKLMPLPDLGALESEREEAFSILEQQFNKLDNTRLGYRVDRKREGLMILTYRMKIKDPQKRLALYFHFLKDRYIGPDGEVNLKVSNEEDLKKFVEEKRVHINRMMKSKNFTEIERKGAEKMLQATP
;
A
#
# COMPACT_ATOMS: atom_id res chain seq x y z
N MET A 1 -23.60 14.60 -37.61
CA MET A 1 -23.21 13.40 -36.82
C MET A 1 -21.69 13.35 -36.85
N LEU A 2 -21.05 14.02 -35.90
CA LEU A 2 -19.60 14.10 -35.75
C LEU A 2 -19.28 13.49 -34.39
N LEU A 3 -18.67 12.31 -34.40
CA LEU A 3 -18.10 11.69 -33.20
C LEU A 3 -16.89 12.51 -32.76
N THR A 4 -17.01 13.22 -31.65
CA THR A 4 -15.87 13.64 -30.85
C THR A 4 -15.58 12.54 -29.83
N CYS A 5 -14.57 11.70 -30.11
CA CYS A 5 -13.93 10.85 -29.11
C CYS A 5 -13.19 11.75 -28.12
N SER A 6 -13.75 11.90 -26.92
CA SER A 6 -13.06 12.48 -25.77
C SER A 6 -12.12 11.42 -25.17
N LEU A 7 -10.83 11.54 -25.45
CA LEU A 7 -9.79 10.95 -24.59
C LEU A 7 -9.65 11.84 -23.35
N PRO A 8 -9.64 11.31 -22.11
CA PRO A 8 -9.29 12.11 -20.95
C PRO A 8 -7.79 12.40 -21.00
N SER A 9 -7.46 13.60 -21.43
CA SER A 9 -6.11 14.16 -21.35
C SER A 9 -5.62 14.12 -19.90
N SER A 10 -4.43 13.55 -19.75
CA SER A 10 -3.47 13.69 -18.65
C SER A 10 -3.42 15.13 -18.10
N LEU A 11 -4.31 15.47 -17.16
CA LEU A 11 -4.52 16.88 -16.83
C LEU A 11 -3.58 17.49 -15.80
N PHE A 12 -2.64 16.73 -15.20
CA PHE A 12 -1.57 17.30 -14.34
C PHE A 12 -0.29 16.45 -14.25
N ALA A 13 0.07 15.68 -15.27
CA ALA A 13 1.45 15.18 -15.35
C ALA A 13 2.29 16.32 -15.95
N GLY A 14 3.18 16.94 -15.17
CA GLY A 14 4.20 17.83 -15.73
C GLY A 14 5.06 17.08 -16.76
N GLU A 15 5.81 17.80 -17.61
CA GLU A 15 6.84 17.17 -18.44
C GLU A 15 7.69 16.20 -17.59
N THR A 16 7.97 15.02 -18.14
CA THR A 16 8.76 14.00 -17.46
C THR A 16 10.08 14.59 -16.99
N ILE A 17 10.23 14.69 -15.67
CA ILE A 17 11.35 15.37 -15.05
C ILE A 17 12.61 14.50 -15.13
N GLY A 18 13.74 15.10 -15.52
CA GLY A 18 15.04 14.42 -15.49
C GLY A 18 15.52 14.19 -14.05
N LEU A 19 16.29 13.11 -13.82
CA LEU A 19 16.83 12.77 -12.49
C LEU A 19 17.55 13.92 -11.80
N GLY A 20 18.31 14.73 -12.55
CA GLY A 20 19.05 15.88 -11.99
C GLY A 20 18.14 17.03 -11.56
N GLU A 21 17.01 17.25 -12.23
CA GLU A 21 16.05 18.25 -11.78
C GLU A 21 15.28 17.76 -10.55
N LEU A 22 14.85 16.49 -10.54
CA LEU A 22 14.18 15.90 -9.39
C LEU A 22 15.08 15.89 -8.14
N ASP A 23 16.36 15.53 -8.29
CA ASP A 23 17.34 15.60 -7.20
C ASP A 23 17.41 17.00 -6.58
N ARG A 24 17.57 18.04 -7.41
CA ARG A 24 17.62 19.43 -6.96
C ARG A 24 16.36 19.83 -6.19
N LEU A 25 15.19 19.45 -6.71
CA LEU A 25 13.90 19.75 -6.07
C LEU A 25 13.73 19.01 -4.74
N ILE A 26 14.09 17.73 -4.66
CA ILE A 26 14.00 16.97 -3.41
C ILE A 26 14.99 17.53 -2.38
N LYS A 27 16.22 17.86 -2.80
CA LYS A 27 17.28 18.34 -1.91
C LYS A 27 16.89 19.60 -1.13
N ILE A 28 16.19 20.54 -1.78
CA ILE A 28 15.71 21.77 -1.15
C ILE A 28 14.41 21.57 -0.34
N HIS A 29 13.71 20.45 -0.52
CA HIS A 29 12.40 20.15 0.09
C HIS A 29 12.45 18.94 1.04
N LYS A 30 13.62 18.64 1.62
CA LYS A 30 13.73 17.59 2.63
C LYS A 30 13.07 18.01 3.95
N PRO A 31 12.46 17.07 4.70
CA PRO A 31 12.00 17.34 6.05
C PRO A 31 13.14 17.91 6.91
N GLN A 32 12.91 19.08 7.49
CA GLN A 32 13.86 19.75 8.37
C GLN A 32 13.67 19.31 9.82
N LYS A 33 14.69 19.47 10.66
CA LYS A 33 14.51 19.28 12.11
C LYS A 33 13.64 20.41 12.65
N PRO A 34 12.70 20.14 13.58
CA PRO A 34 11.96 21.20 14.26
C PRO A 34 12.91 22.20 14.90
N VAL A 35 12.70 23.49 14.62
CA VAL A 35 13.44 24.60 15.25
C VAL A 35 12.85 24.96 16.62
N GLU A 36 13.57 25.75 17.42
CA GLU A 36 13.05 26.23 18.70
C GLU A 36 11.76 27.05 18.51
N GLY A 37 10.74 26.80 19.31
CA GLY A 37 9.41 27.41 19.14
C GLY A 37 8.56 26.83 18.00
N PHE A 38 8.99 25.75 17.34
CA PHE A 38 8.17 25.06 16.33
C PHE A 38 6.88 24.51 16.95
N ASP A 39 5.74 24.91 16.38
CA ASP A 39 4.41 24.40 16.70
C ASP A 39 3.77 23.79 15.44
N ALA A 40 3.45 22.49 15.50
CA ALA A 40 2.78 21.75 14.44
C ALA A 40 1.35 22.24 14.16
N LYS A 41 0.83 23.17 14.95
CA LYS A 41 -0.49 23.80 14.78
C LYS A 41 -0.42 25.17 14.11
N VAL A 42 0.77 25.77 13.99
CA VAL A 42 0.94 27.14 13.49
C VAL A 42 1.50 27.13 12.07
N GLY A 43 0.78 27.76 11.15
CA GLY A 43 1.18 27.93 9.75
C GLY A 43 -0.01 28.40 8.89
N PRO A 44 0.21 28.63 7.59
CA PRO A 44 -0.86 28.88 6.63
C PRO A 44 -1.85 27.72 6.61
N GLN A 45 -3.12 28.08 6.54
CA GLN A 45 -4.24 27.16 6.57
C GLN A 45 -5.34 27.64 5.63
N LYS A 46 -6.00 26.70 4.95
CA LYS A 46 -7.13 26.98 4.08
C LYS A 46 -8.16 25.87 4.20
N SER A 47 -9.40 26.25 4.44
CA SER A 47 -10.52 25.30 4.44
C SER A 47 -11.12 25.25 3.05
N VAL A 48 -11.21 24.06 2.46
CA VAL A 48 -11.69 23.88 1.08
C VAL A 48 -12.77 22.82 1.03
N GLN A 49 -13.87 23.17 0.37
CA GLN A 49 -14.94 22.21 0.05
C GLN A 49 -14.50 21.32 -1.11
N LEU A 50 -13.99 20.12 -0.82
CA LEU A 50 -13.51 19.19 -1.86
C LEU A 50 -14.67 18.50 -2.59
N LEU A 51 -15.73 18.11 -1.85
CA LEU A 51 -16.92 17.44 -2.36
C LEU A 51 -18.18 18.17 -1.84
N PRO A 52 -19.27 18.33 -2.61
CA PRO A 52 -20.40 19.20 -2.25
C PRO A 52 -21.06 18.92 -0.88
N ASP A 53 -21.15 17.65 -0.48
CA ASP A 53 -21.94 17.21 0.69
C ASP A 53 -21.11 16.67 1.86
N VAL A 54 -19.80 16.98 1.88
CA VAL A 54 -18.87 16.56 2.95
C VAL A 54 -18.42 17.77 3.76
N GLU A 55 -17.92 17.60 4.98
CA GLU A 55 -17.29 18.70 5.70
C GLU A 55 -16.08 19.25 4.92
N PRO A 56 -15.81 20.58 4.96
CA PRO A 56 -14.61 21.15 4.36
C PRO A 56 -13.33 20.52 4.91
N THR A 57 -12.37 20.27 4.03
CA THR A 57 -11.04 19.76 4.38
C THR A 57 -10.12 20.93 4.74
N LEU A 58 -9.42 20.82 5.87
CA LEU A 58 -8.39 21.77 6.28
C LEU A 58 -7.04 21.42 5.65
N PHE A 59 -6.58 22.23 4.71
CA PHE A 59 -5.21 22.18 4.19
C PHE A 59 -4.30 23.03 5.07
N SER A 60 -3.12 22.51 5.44
CA SER A 60 -2.18 23.26 6.26
C SER A 60 -0.72 22.98 5.93
N ILE A 61 0.13 23.99 6.17
CA ILE A 61 1.59 23.89 6.04
C ILE A 61 2.25 24.39 7.34
N PRO A 62 2.30 23.57 8.40
CA PRO A 62 2.84 24.04 9.68
C PRO A 62 4.33 24.38 9.59
N GLY A 63 4.75 25.39 10.36
CA GLY A 63 6.13 25.89 10.35
C GLY A 63 6.55 26.63 9.08
N PHE A 64 5.64 26.98 8.17
CA PHE A 64 5.95 27.59 6.87
C PHE A 64 6.97 28.75 6.92
N LYS A 65 6.81 29.69 7.85
CA LYS A 65 7.77 30.79 8.03
C LYS A 65 9.03 30.34 8.77
N ALA A 66 8.86 29.58 9.86
CA ALA A 66 9.94 29.15 10.74
C ALA A 66 10.96 28.21 10.05
N LEU A 67 10.53 27.50 9.01
CA LEU A 67 11.34 26.57 8.22
C LEU A 67 11.75 27.14 6.85
N GLY A 68 11.55 28.46 6.64
CA GLY A 68 11.99 29.18 5.45
C GLY A 68 11.17 28.92 4.18
N CYS A 69 10.04 28.23 4.24
CA CYS A 69 9.24 27.91 3.05
C CYS A 69 8.70 29.17 2.34
N GLY A 70 8.41 30.22 3.10
CA GLY A 70 7.93 31.50 2.56
C GLY A 70 8.96 32.32 1.78
N GLU A 71 10.23 31.91 1.78
CA GLU A 71 11.28 32.57 0.98
C GLU A 71 11.19 32.18 -0.50
N CYS A 72 10.63 31.00 -0.79
CA CYS A 72 10.56 30.44 -2.14
C CYS A 72 9.12 30.30 -2.66
N HIS A 73 8.13 30.27 -1.77
CA HIS A 73 6.75 29.93 -2.13
C HIS A 73 5.74 30.93 -1.57
N GLN A 74 4.64 31.12 -2.30
CA GLN A 74 3.45 31.75 -1.77
C GLN A 74 2.55 30.69 -1.13
N ALA A 75 2.12 30.95 0.10
CA ALA A 75 1.37 29.97 0.88
C ALA A 75 0.02 29.62 0.23
N GLU A 76 -0.72 30.62 -0.24
CA GLU A 76 -2.03 30.42 -0.88
C GLU A 76 -1.92 29.56 -2.14
N ASP A 77 -0.93 29.83 -2.99
CA ASP A 77 -0.71 29.06 -4.22
C ASP A 77 -0.44 27.58 -3.92
N LEU A 78 0.39 27.28 -2.92
CA LEU A 78 0.67 25.90 -2.52
C LEU A 78 -0.57 25.19 -1.95
N LEU A 79 -1.37 25.91 -1.16
CA LEU A 79 -2.61 25.39 -0.60
C LEU A 79 -3.63 25.11 -1.71
N ASP A 80 -3.78 26.01 -2.68
CA ASP A 80 -4.70 25.84 -3.82
C ASP A 80 -4.27 24.72 -4.75
N LEU A 81 -2.98 24.63 -5.06
CA LEU A 81 -2.44 23.52 -5.86
C LEU A 81 -2.68 22.16 -5.18
N SER A 82 -2.48 22.10 -3.87
CA SER A 82 -2.69 20.86 -3.10
C SER A 82 -4.17 20.49 -3.00
N ALA A 83 -5.04 21.48 -2.80
CA ALA A 83 -6.48 21.27 -2.77
C ALA A 83 -7.03 20.81 -4.11
N ASN A 84 -6.62 21.44 -5.20
CA ASN A 84 -7.01 21.02 -6.56
C ASN A 84 -6.53 19.60 -6.87
N ARG A 85 -5.28 19.25 -6.53
CA ARG A 85 -4.78 17.89 -6.70
C ARG A 85 -5.64 16.90 -5.92
N MET A 86 -5.90 17.18 -4.64
CA MET A 86 -6.64 16.26 -3.79
C MET A 86 -8.08 16.09 -4.26
N LYS A 87 -8.73 17.17 -4.70
CA LYS A 87 -10.07 17.09 -5.31
C LYS A 87 -10.10 16.08 -6.47
N LEU A 88 -9.16 16.19 -7.41
CA LEU A 88 -9.05 15.28 -8.55
C LEU A 88 -8.74 13.85 -8.11
N THR A 89 -7.90 13.67 -7.10
CA THR A 89 -7.60 12.35 -6.50
C THR A 89 -8.87 11.71 -5.94
N LEU A 90 -9.67 12.45 -5.18
CA LEU A 90 -10.90 11.93 -4.57
C LEU A 90 -11.98 11.65 -5.62
N GLU A 91 -12.13 12.51 -6.63
CA GLU A 91 -13.02 12.27 -7.76
C GLU A 91 -12.63 10.99 -8.52
N ARG A 92 -11.33 10.80 -8.75
CA ARG A 92 -10.80 9.57 -9.37
C ARG A 92 -11.05 8.35 -8.50
N LEU A 93 -10.81 8.42 -7.19
CA LEU A 93 -11.06 7.31 -6.28
C LEU A 93 -12.54 6.89 -6.32
N HIS A 94 -13.45 7.85 -6.24
CA HIS A 94 -14.89 7.60 -6.33
C HIS A 94 -15.31 7.02 -7.69
N SER A 95 -14.67 7.45 -8.79
CA SER A 95 -14.92 6.85 -10.10
C SER A 95 -14.49 5.39 -10.21
N ILE A 96 -13.43 4.99 -9.49
CA ILE A 96 -12.92 3.61 -9.52
C ILE A 96 -13.75 2.72 -8.57
N PHE A 97 -14.10 3.24 -7.40
CA PHE A 97 -14.84 2.54 -6.36
C PHE A 97 -16.08 3.35 -5.94
N PRO A 98 -17.14 3.38 -6.78
CA PRO A 98 -18.35 4.15 -6.49
C PRO A 98 -19.11 3.64 -5.25
N GLU A 99 -18.89 2.40 -4.85
CA GLU A 99 -19.47 1.77 -3.67
C GLU A 99 -18.78 2.14 -2.35
N LEU A 100 -17.56 2.68 -2.39
CA LEU A 100 -16.87 3.10 -1.18
C LEU A 100 -17.49 4.38 -0.63
N PRO A 101 -17.58 4.52 0.71
CA PRO A 101 -17.91 5.80 1.29
C PRO A 101 -16.86 6.85 0.87
N PRO A 102 -17.24 8.13 0.73
CA PRO A 102 -16.28 9.20 0.49
C PRO A 102 -15.16 9.15 1.53
N ALA A 103 -13.91 9.29 1.09
CA ALA A 103 -12.78 9.33 2.00
C ALA A 103 -12.99 10.47 3.02
N PRO A 104 -12.94 10.21 4.33
CA PRO A 104 -13.21 11.19 5.37
C PRO A 104 -12.02 12.14 5.56
N LEU A 105 -11.49 12.71 4.48
CA LEU A 105 -10.33 13.59 4.54
C LEU A 105 -10.72 14.94 5.14
N LYS A 106 -10.54 15.07 6.46
CA LYS A 106 -10.77 16.30 7.21
C LYS A 106 -9.55 17.20 7.26
N GLN A 107 -8.35 16.64 7.11
CA GLN A 107 -7.10 17.41 7.12
C GLN A 107 -6.06 16.90 6.12
N PHE A 108 -5.41 17.82 5.42
CA PHE A 108 -4.25 17.56 4.60
C PHE A 108 -3.07 18.40 5.08
N ILE A 109 -1.98 17.76 5.47
CA ILE A 109 -0.84 18.42 6.11
C ILE A 109 0.40 18.23 5.25
N ILE A 110 0.94 19.34 4.73
CA ILE A 110 2.28 19.35 4.13
C ILE A 110 3.28 19.47 5.27
N GLN A 111 3.85 18.34 5.67
CA GLN A 111 4.76 18.22 6.80
C GLN A 111 6.20 18.49 6.37
N SER A 112 6.65 19.73 6.50
CA SER A 112 8.00 20.19 6.19
C SER A 112 9.07 19.82 7.23
N TRP A 113 8.70 19.09 8.29
CA TRP A 113 9.61 18.69 9.36
C TRP A 113 9.63 17.18 9.59
N SER A 114 10.73 16.70 10.18
CA SER A 114 10.83 15.34 10.68
C SER A 114 9.98 15.16 11.93
N GLY A 115 8.99 14.25 11.88
CA GLY A 115 8.09 13.98 13.00
C GLY A 115 7.80 12.49 13.16
N GLU A 116 7.15 12.11 14.25
CA GLU A 116 6.83 10.70 14.52
C GLU A 116 5.77 10.10 13.59
N LEU A 117 4.87 10.92 13.06
CA LEU A 117 3.77 10.52 12.17
C LEU A 117 4.18 10.45 10.69
N LEU A 118 5.31 11.06 10.35
CA LEU A 118 5.93 10.94 9.04
C LEU A 118 7.44 11.09 9.23
N GLN A 119 8.12 9.95 9.22
CA GLN A 119 9.57 9.90 9.40
C GLN A 119 10.28 10.61 8.25
N PRO A 120 11.53 11.11 8.43
CA PRO A 120 12.25 11.83 7.37
C PRO A 120 12.38 11.08 6.03
N TRP A 121 12.39 9.75 6.08
CA TRP A 121 12.50 8.88 4.90
C TRP A 121 11.13 8.48 4.33
N GLN A 122 10.04 8.75 5.04
CA GLN A 122 8.68 8.52 4.55
C GLN A 122 8.24 9.73 3.73
N PHE A 123 7.58 9.44 2.62
CA PHE A 123 7.14 10.45 1.67
C PHE A 123 5.69 10.87 1.96
N ALA A 124 4.78 9.93 2.13
CA ALA A 124 3.40 10.20 2.56
C ALA A 124 2.99 9.17 3.63
N HIS A 125 1.95 9.52 4.39
CA HIS A 125 1.27 8.60 5.28
C HIS A 125 -0.11 9.15 5.68
N THR A 126 -1.14 8.31 5.63
CA THR A 126 -2.46 8.62 6.20
C THR A 126 -2.63 8.17 7.64
N THR A 127 -3.30 9.01 8.41
CA THR A 127 -3.68 8.78 9.81
C THR A 127 -5.14 9.17 10.03
N TYR A 128 -6.02 8.18 10.23
CA TYR A 128 -7.46 8.34 10.49
C TYR A 128 -8.21 9.11 9.40
N ASP A 129 -8.45 10.40 9.62
CA ASP A 129 -9.16 11.33 8.73
C ASP A 129 -8.18 12.37 8.13
N SER A 130 -6.88 12.07 8.16
CA SER A 130 -5.81 13.00 7.80
C SER A 130 -4.77 12.37 6.87
N VAL A 131 -4.28 13.12 5.91
CA VAL A 131 -3.10 12.76 5.09
C VAL A 131 -1.96 13.69 5.47
N ARG A 132 -0.84 13.11 5.86
CA ARG A 132 0.43 13.82 6.09
C ARG A 132 1.40 13.50 4.98
N ILE A 133 2.01 14.53 4.41
CA ILE A 133 2.90 14.35 3.28
C ILE A 133 4.14 15.24 3.37
N SER A 134 5.28 14.69 3.05
CA SER A 134 6.54 15.42 2.91
C SER A 134 6.49 16.25 1.62
N PRO A 135 7.03 17.48 1.61
CA PRO A 135 7.17 18.25 0.37
C PRO A 135 7.85 17.47 -0.77
N GLY A 136 8.87 16.65 -0.47
CA GLY A 136 9.54 15.80 -1.46
C GLY A 136 8.62 14.74 -2.10
N ALA A 137 7.61 14.29 -1.36
CA ALA A 137 6.64 13.32 -1.87
C ALA A 137 5.64 13.94 -2.83
N ILE A 138 5.23 15.19 -2.59
CA ILE A 138 4.42 15.96 -3.54
C ILE A 138 5.15 16.04 -4.90
N LEU A 139 6.46 16.29 -4.86
CA LEU A 139 7.29 16.40 -6.06
C LEU A 139 7.38 15.05 -6.79
N ILE A 140 7.71 13.98 -6.08
CA ILE A 140 7.77 12.63 -6.66
C ILE A 140 6.40 12.24 -7.20
N ASP A 141 5.34 12.37 -6.41
CA ASP A 141 4.05 11.83 -6.79
C ASP A 141 3.44 12.55 -8.00
N SER A 142 3.52 13.89 -8.04
CA SER A 142 2.97 14.65 -9.17
C SER A 142 3.82 14.58 -10.43
N ARG A 143 5.16 14.54 -10.31
CA ARG A 143 6.07 14.59 -11.46
C ARG A 143 6.55 13.23 -11.96
N VAL A 144 6.36 12.17 -11.16
CA VAL A 144 6.82 10.81 -11.49
C VAL A 144 5.66 9.81 -11.51
N TYR A 145 4.81 9.81 -10.47
CA TYR A 145 3.80 8.77 -10.28
C TYR A 145 2.38 9.18 -10.71
N GLY A 146 2.17 10.39 -11.21
CA GLY A 146 0.86 10.85 -11.69
C GLY A 146 -0.22 10.90 -10.60
N ASN A 147 0.16 11.25 -9.37
CA ASN A 147 -0.69 11.29 -8.17
C ASN A 147 -1.13 9.91 -7.63
N ALA A 148 -0.44 8.82 -8.00
CA ALA A 148 -0.77 7.48 -7.53
C ALA A 148 -0.57 7.32 -6.01
N THR A 149 0.42 7.98 -5.40
CA THR A 149 0.59 7.96 -3.95
C THR A 149 -0.58 8.65 -3.25
N HIS A 150 -1.03 9.83 -3.68
CA HIS A 150 -2.21 10.46 -3.07
C HIS A 150 -3.47 9.58 -3.22
N LEU A 151 -3.62 8.87 -4.33
CA LEU A 151 -4.73 7.95 -4.55
C LEU A 151 -4.66 6.74 -3.58
N HIS A 152 -3.48 6.14 -3.45
CA HIS A 152 -3.18 5.06 -2.49
C HIS A 152 -3.51 5.49 -1.06
N GLU A 153 -3.00 6.64 -0.64
CA GLU A 153 -3.23 7.18 0.70
C GLU A 153 -4.72 7.50 0.93
N SER A 154 -5.41 8.07 -0.07
CA SER A 154 -6.85 8.35 0.05
C SER A 154 -7.69 7.07 0.19
N LEU A 155 -7.29 5.97 -0.45
CA LEU A 155 -7.95 4.68 -0.29
C LEU A 155 -7.85 4.18 1.15
N HIS A 156 -6.70 4.32 1.82
CA HIS A 156 -6.53 3.90 3.22
C HIS A 156 -7.52 4.57 4.16
N LEU A 157 -7.87 5.84 3.92
CA LEU A 157 -8.86 6.56 4.75
C LEU A 157 -10.27 5.97 4.67
N THR A 158 -10.59 5.21 3.61
CA THR A 158 -11.91 4.57 3.45
C THR A 158 -12.02 3.25 4.21
N GLN A 159 -10.91 2.74 4.73
CA GLN A 159 -10.84 1.40 5.29
C GLN A 159 -11.22 1.41 6.78
N PRO A 160 -12.09 0.48 7.23
CA PRO A 160 -12.54 0.44 8.62
C PRO A 160 -11.46 -0.06 9.58
N PHE A 161 -10.44 -0.77 9.07
CA PHE A 161 -9.30 -1.27 9.83
C PHE A 161 -8.08 -1.34 8.90
N LEU A 162 -6.89 -1.02 9.43
CA LEU A 162 -5.64 -0.96 8.68
C LEU A 162 -4.71 -2.13 9.02
N GLY A 163 -4.10 -2.72 7.99
CA GLY A 163 -3.15 -3.81 8.06
C GLY A 163 -2.51 -4.10 6.70
N ALA A 164 -1.75 -5.19 6.61
CA ALA A 164 -1.01 -5.55 5.39
C ALA A 164 -1.92 -5.75 4.16
N ALA A 165 -3.17 -6.17 4.37
CA ALA A 165 -4.16 -6.34 3.32
C ALA A 165 -4.56 -5.02 2.65
N ASN A 166 -4.62 -3.92 3.39
CA ASN A 166 -4.95 -2.60 2.84
C ASN A 166 -3.82 -2.09 1.93
N GLU A 167 -2.56 -2.30 2.33
CA GLU A 167 -1.40 -2.01 1.49
C GLU A 167 -1.47 -2.79 0.16
N LEU A 168 -1.81 -4.08 0.23
CA LEU A 168 -1.99 -4.92 -0.96
C LEU A 168 -3.12 -4.40 -1.87
N GLU A 169 -4.27 -4.02 -1.31
CA GLU A 169 -5.39 -3.40 -2.06
C GLU A 169 -4.92 -2.12 -2.77
N ALA A 170 -4.22 -1.24 -2.04
CA ALA A 170 -3.72 0.02 -2.56
C ALA A 170 -2.60 -0.16 -3.61
N TYR A 171 -1.75 -1.18 -3.48
CA TYR A 171 -0.82 -1.54 -4.54
C TYR A 171 -1.54 -2.14 -5.76
N GLY A 172 -2.60 -2.92 -5.56
CA GLY A 172 -3.46 -3.39 -6.64
C GLY A 172 -4.05 -2.25 -7.47
N LEU A 173 -4.43 -1.14 -6.81
CA LEU A 173 -4.86 0.08 -7.48
C LEU A 173 -3.76 0.72 -8.34
N ASN A 174 -2.55 0.84 -7.78
CA ASN A 174 -1.41 1.41 -8.49
C ASN A 174 -1.00 0.58 -9.71
N VAL A 175 -0.97 -0.75 -9.56
CA VAL A 175 -0.60 -1.69 -10.63
C VAL A 175 -1.53 -1.59 -11.84
N ARG A 176 -2.83 -1.35 -11.63
CA ARG A 176 -3.80 -1.12 -12.71
C ARG A 176 -3.58 0.21 -13.43
N ALA A 177 -3.07 1.21 -12.72
CA ALA A 177 -2.83 2.54 -13.27
C ALA A 177 -1.55 2.59 -14.11
N ASP A 178 -0.48 1.94 -13.65
CA ASP A 178 0.79 1.83 -14.38
C ASP A 178 1.47 0.48 -14.08
N PRO A 179 1.72 -0.37 -15.09
CA PRO A 179 2.32 -1.69 -14.92
C PRO A 179 3.71 -1.67 -14.26
N LYS A 180 4.45 -0.55 -14.29
CA LYS A 180 5.73 -0.43 -13.56
C LYS A 180 5.57 -0.57 -12.05
N PHE A 181 4.40 -0.26 -11.48
CA PHE A 181 4.17 -0.47 -10.05
C PHE A 181 4.19 -1.94 -9.65
N LEU A 182 3.90 -2.86 -10.57
CA LEU A 182 3.96 -4.30 -10.30
C LEU A 182 5.40 -4.72 -10.01
N ILE A 183 6.36 -4.07 -10.66
CA ILE A 183 7.79 -4.34 -10.49
C ILE A 183 8.28 -3.78 -9.16
N LEU A 184 7.93 -2.52 -8.85
CA LEU A 184 8.33 -1.90 -7.58
C LEU A 184 7.75 -2.64 -6.36
N ASN A 185 6.52 -3.14 -6.48
CA ASN A 185 5.82 -3.81 -5.39
C ASN A 185 5.72 -5.33 -5.60
N PHE A 186 6.56 -5.90 -6.47
CA PHE A 186 6.53 -7.32 -6.81
C PHE A 186 6.50 -8.26 -5.60
N PRO A 187 7.18 -8.00 -4.47
CA PRO A 187 7.07 -8.87 -3.31
C PRO A 187 5.64 -9.16 -2.84
N TYR A 188 4.69 -8.24 -3.06
CA TYR A 188 3.26 -8.42 -2.76
C TYR A 188 2.54 -9.33 -3.78
N PHE A 189 3.09 -9.49 -4.98
CA PHE A 189 2.47 -10.22 -6.10
C PHE A 189 3.25 -11.48 -6.48
N SER A 190 4.44 -11.69 -5.91
CA SER A 190 5.48 -12.59 -6.41
C SER A 190 4.99 -14.00 -6.72
N ASP A 191 4.42 -14.66 -5.71
CA ASP A 191 4.11 -16.09 -5.82
C ASP A 191 2.89 -16.32 -6.72
N THR A 192 1.85 -15.48 -6.60
CA THR A 192 0.67 -15.52 -7.48
C THR A 192 1.03 -15.25 -8.94
N VAL A 193 1.82 -14.20 -9.22
CA VAL A 193 2.19 -13.87 -10.60
C VAL A 193 3.06 -14.96 -11.21
N THR A 194 4.06 -15.44 -10.46
CA THR A 194 4.97 -16.49 -10.94
C THR A 194 4.24 -17.82 -11.17
N ALA A 195 3.25 -18.17 -10.34
CA ALA A 195 2.53 -19.44 -10.48
C ALA A 195 1.51 -19.43 -11.63
N PHE A 196 0.83 -18.31 -11.88
CA PHE A 196 -0.37 -18.32 -12.74
C PHE A 196 -0.29 -17.43 -13.99
N PHE A 197 0.60 -16.45 -14.05
CA PHE A 197 0.56 -15.41 -15.09
C PHE A 197 1.87 -15.30 -15.87
N MET A 198 3.00 -15.23 -15.16
CA MET A 198 4.31 -14.97 -15.74
C MET A 198 5.42 -15.67 -14.94
N PRO A 199 5.63 -16.99 -15.15
CA PRO A 199 6.69 -17.75 -14.47
C PRO A 199 8.10 -17.21 -14.66
N GLU A 200 8.34 -16.47 -15.75
CA GLU A 200 9.60 -15.83 -16.10
C GLU A 200 9.79 -14.44 -15.49
N LEU A 201 8.81 -13.90 -14.76
CA LEU A 201 8.88 -12.57 -14.16
C LEU A 201 10.12 -12.38 -13.25
N PRO A 202 10.56 -13.35 -12.43
CA PRO A 202 11.80 -13.21 -11.66
C PRO A 202 13.02 -12.83 -12.53
N ASN A 203 13.14 -13.39 -13.73
CA ASN A 203 14.25 -13.06 -14.63
C ASN A 203 14.15 -11.63 -15.18
N ILE A 204 12.93 -11.12 -15.38
CA ILE A 204 12.69 -9.72 -15.78
C ILE A 204 13.11 -8.78 -14.64
N LEU A 205 12.73 -9.12 -13.40
CA LEU A 205 13.07 -8.34 -12.22
C LEU A 205 14.57 -8.31 -11.95
N ASP A 206 15.26 -9.45 -12.08
CA ASP A 206 16.71 -9.53 -11.92
C ASP A 206 17.42 -8.56 -12.89
N ARG A 207 17.00 -8.54 -14.16
CA ARG A 207 17.50 -7.58 -15.16
C ARG A 207 17.17 -6.14 -14.77
N PHE A 208 15.93 -5.89 -14.35
CA PHE A 208 15.46 -4.55 -13.98
C PHE A 208 16.21 -3.97 -12.78
N PHE A 209 16.41 -4.77 -11.73
CA PHE A 209 17.07 -4.34 -10.49
C PHE A 209 18.60 -4.38 -10.57
N ALA A 210 19.18 -5.07 -11.56
CA ALA A 210 20.60 -4.98 -11.89
C ALA A 210 20.98 -3.64 -12.57
N ARG A 211 20.00 -2.83 -12.98
CA ARG A 211 20.26 -1.53 -13.61
C ARG A 211 20.94 -0.59 -12.61
N PRO A 212 21.99 0.13 -13.05
CA PRO A 212 22.74 1.02 -12.17
C PRO A 212 21.85 2.16 -11.68
N PHE A 213 22.09 2.61 -10.46
CA PHE A 213 21.48 3.80 -9.87
C PHE A 213 22.57 4.69 -9.26
N ARG A 214 22.23 5.94 -9.00
CA ARG A 214 23.14 6.93 -8.43
C ARG A 214 22.92 7.05 -6.93
N GLU A 215 23.94 6.75 -6.15
CA GLU A 215 23.94 6.93 -4.69
C GLU A 215 24.24 8.37 -4.26
N ASP A 216 24.80 9.19 -5.15
CA ASP A 216 25.21 10.56 -4.88
C ASP A 216 24.07 11.59 -4.95
N ILE A 217 22.84 11.14 -5.25
CA ILE A 217 21.64 11.99 -5.36
C ILE A 217 20.59 11.63 -4.30
N ASN A 218 19.67 12.56 -4.06
CA ASN A 218 18.63 12.48 -3.04
C ASN A 218 17.36 11.75 -3.52
N VAL A 219 17.33 11.31 -4.77
CA VAL A 219 16.22 10.56 -5.36
C VAL A 219 16.31 9.11 -4.88
N PRO A 220 15.26 8.54 -4.25
CA PRO A 220 15.26 7.13 -3.83
C PRO A 220 15.53 6.19 -5.00
N ARG A 221 16.25 5.10 -4.73
CA ARG A 221 16.62 4.09 -5.72
C ARG A 221 15.41 3.59 -6.52
N GLU A 222 14.31 3.33 -5.85
CA GLU A 222 13.05 2.86 -6.45
C GLU A 222 12.46 3.89 -7.42
N VAL A 223 12.53 5.18 -7.08
CA VAL A 223 12.10 6.29 -7.94
C VAL A 223 13.03 6.42 -9.15
N GLN A 224 14.35 6.24 -8.96
CA GLN A 224 15.31 6.25 -10.06
C GLN A 224 14.99 5.13 -11.05
N TRP A 225 14.80 3.91 -10.56
CA TRP A 225 14.43 2.76 -11.40
C TRP A 225 13.10 2.96 -12.15
N PHE A 226 12.13 3.64 -11.53
CA PHE A 226 10.85 3.95 -12.17
C PHE A 226 10.98 4.98 -13.31
N LEU A 227 11.91 5.93 -13.17
CA LEU A 227 12.19 6.97 -14.17
C LEU A 227 13.08 6.48 -15.32
N MET A 228 13.87 5.44 -15.11
CA MET A 228 14.69 4.86 -16.17
C MET A 228 13.80 4.26 -17.27
N PRO A 229 14.19 4.37 -18.56
CA PRO A 229 13.48 3.75 -19.66
C PRO A 229 13.21 2.27 -19.39
N PHE A 230 11.99 1.86 -19.67
CA PHE A 230 11.54 0.48 -19.57
C PHE A 230 11.49 -0.14 -20.96
N ASP A 231 11.74 -1.44 -21.08
CA ASP A 231 11.55 -2.16 -22.34
C ASP A 231 10.06 -2.18 -22.70
N GLU A 232 9.67 -1.49 -23.77
CA GLU A 232 8.26 -1.31 -24.13
C GLU A 232 7.54 -2.65 -24.36
N GLY A 233 8.25 -3.66 -24.88
CA GLY A 233 7.69 -4.99 -25.11
C GLY A 233 7.41 -5.76 -23.82
N GLU A 234 8.35 -5.72 -22.86
CA GLU A 234 8.15 -6.26 -21.51
C GLU A 234 7.03 -5.51 -20.78
N LEU A 235 6.91 -4.19 -20.95
CA LEU A 235 5.86 -3.39 -20.33
C LEU A 235 4.46 -3.74 -20.83
N GLU A 236 4.30 -3.86 -22.16
CA GLU A 236 3.01 -4.24 -22.75
C GLU A 236 2.63 -5.67 -22.35
N LYS A 237 3.61 -6.56 -22.26
CA LYS A 237 3.39 -7.92 -21.74
C LYS A 237 2.93 -7.91 -20.28
N LEU A 238 3.55 -7.10 -19.43
CA LEU A 238 3.14 -6.94 -18.03
C LEU A 238 1.72 -6.40 -17.92
N LYS A 239 1.41 -5.37 -18.69
CA LYS A 239 0.06 -4.79 -18.76
C LYS A 239 -0.99 -5.84 -19.12
N GLY A 240 -0.75 -6.65 -20.16
CA GLY A 240 -1.65 -7.72 -20.55
C GLY A 240 -1.81 -8.84 -19.50
N GLN A 241 -0.83 -9.05 -18.61
CA GLN A 241 -1.00 -9.96 -17.47
C GLN A 241 -1.79 -9.32 -16.32
N ILE A 242 -1.55 -8.04 -16.04
CA ILE A 242 -2.29 -7.29 -15.01
C ILE A 242 -3.79 -7.26 -15.34
N GLU A 243 -4.15 -7.06 -16.61
CA GLU A 243 -5.54 -7.13 -17.06
C GLU A 243 -6.19 -8.49 -16.76
N LYS A 244 -5.43 -9.60 -16.87
CA LYS A 244 -5.91 -10.94 -16.51
C LYS A 244 -5.97 -11.16 -15.01
N MET A 245 -5.19 -10.44 -14.22
CA MET A 245 -5.22 -10.47 -12.75
C MET A 245 -6.40 -9.70 -12.18
N GLU A 246 -7.11 -8.88 -12.97
CA GLU A 246 -8.20 -8.04 -12.50
C GLU A 246 -9.25 -8.78 -11.63
N PRO A 247 -9.70 -10.00 -11.96
CA PRO A 247 -10.63 -10.74 -11.10
C PRO A 247 -10.03 -11.06 -9.72
N LEU A 248 -8.72 -11.33 -9.64
CA LEU A 248 -8.03 -11.59 -8.37
C LEU A 248 -7.96 -10.32 -7.53
N LEU A 249 -7.60 -9.19 -8.14
CA LEU A 249 -7.49 -7.92 -7.44
C LEU A 249 -8.85 -7.45 -6.89
N LYS A 250 -9.94 -7.66 -7.65
CA LYS A 250 -11.31 -7.43 -7.17
C LYS A 250 -11.71 -8.35 -6.03
N GLU A 251 -11.27 -9.61 -6.06
CA GLU A 251 -11.52 -10.53 -4.95
C GLU A 251 -10.72 -10.12 -3.71
N VAL A 252 -9.47 -9.64 -3.84
CA VAL A 252 -8.71 -9.06 -2.72
C VAL A 252 -9.46 -7.89 -2.08
N GLU A 253 -9.93 -6.94 -2.89
CA GLU A 253 -10.75 -5.81 -2.43
C GLU A 253 -11.99 -6.28 -1.67
N ARG A 254 -12.75 -7.22 -2.25
CA ARG A 254 -13.95 -7.80 -1.63
C ARG A 254 -13.62 -8.46 -0.29
N LEU A 255 -12.55 -9.27 -0.23
CA LEU A 255 -12.15 -9.99 0.98
C LEU A 255 -11.68 -9.04 2.07
N ASN A 256 -10.87 -8.04 1.71
CA ASN A 256 -10.39 -7.04 2.67
C ASN A 256 -11.56 -6.26 3.28
N ARG A 257 -12.57 -5.89 2.47
CA ARG A 257 -13.76 -5.18 2.94
C ARG A 257 -14.71 -6.08 3.76
N LYS A 258 -14.81 -7.36 3.40
CA LYS A 258 -15.67 -8.33 4.10
C LYS A 258 -15.09 -8.76 5.45
N PHE A 259 -13.77 -8.88 5.55
CA PHE A 259 -13.05 -9.41 6.71
C PHE A 259 -11.83 -8.55 7.09
N PRO A 260 -12.01 -7.25 7.38
CA PRO A 260 -10.89 -6.31 7.53
C PRO A 260 -9.98 -6.63 8.72
N ILE A 261 -10.55 -7.11 9.83
CA ILE A 261 -9.79 -7.45 11.04
C ILE A 261 -9.04 -8.77 10.84
N GLU A 262 -9.70 -9.81 10.32
CA GLU A 262 -9.10 -11.11 10.08
C GLU A 262 -8.03 -11.04 9.01
N ALA A 263 -8.24 -10.28 7.94
CA ALA A 263 -7.25 -10.05 6.90
C ALA A 263 -5.99 -9.37 7.46
N ALA A 264 -6.15 -8.33 8.26
CA ALA A 264 -5.04 -7.65 8.92
C ALA A 264 -4.30 -8.58 9.90
N TYR A 265 -5.05 -9.30 10.75
CA TYR A 265 -4.50 -10.23 11.71
C TYR A 265 -3.73 -11.38 11.04
N LEU A 266 -4.33 -12.08 10.08
CA LEU A 266 -3.69 -13.20 9.39
C LEU A 266 -2.45 -12.73 8.61
N GLY A 267 -2.51 -11.55 8.00
CA GLY A 267 -1.37 -10.92 7.34
C GLY A 267 -0.21 -10.65 8.31
N GLU A 268 -0.49 -10.21 9.53
CA GLU A 268 0.55 -9.97 10.55
C GLU A 268 1.03 -11.24 11.25
N GLN A 269 0.12 -12.17 11.56
CA GLN A 269 0.42 -13.46 12.14
C GLN A 269 1.38 -14.25 11.24
N THR A 270 1.10 -14.28 9.94
CA THR A 270 1.93 -15.01 8.97
C THR A 270 3.09 -14.17 8.43
N ARG A 271 3.01 -12.84 8.53
CA ARG A 271 3.84 -11.87 7.80
C ARG A 271 3.84 -12.05 6.27
N ALA A 272 2.94 -12.85 5.73
CA ALA A 272 2.78 -13.01 4.28
C ALA A 272 1.99 -11.82 3.73
N LEU A 273 2.69 -10.80 3.25
CA LEU A 273 2.09 -9.56 2.74
C LEU A 273 1.16 -9.79 1.54
N SER A 274 1.37 -10.87 0.80
CA SER A 274 0.57 -11.29 -0.35
C SER A 274 -0.61 -12.21 0.00
N LEU A 275 -0.86 -12.50 1.29
CA LEU A 275 -1.74 -13.61 1.69
C LEU A 275 -3.14 -13.55 1.06
N LEU A 276 -3.80 -12.39 1.07
CA LEU A 276 -5.13 -12.27 0.46
C LEU A 276 -5.10 -12.50 -1.06
N LEU A 277 -4.06 -12.04 -1.75
CA LEU A 277 -3.90 -12.29 -3.18
C LEU A 277 -3.69 -13.78 -3.44
N ASP A 278 -2.86 -14.43 -2.62
CA ASP A 278 -2.60 -15.86 -2.75
C ASP A 278 -3.87 -16.69 -2.48
N ILE A 279 -4.72 -16.29 -1.52
CA ILE A 279 -6.03 -16.89 -1.25
C ILE A 279 -7.02 -16.65 -2.41
N ALA A 280 -7.08 -15.43 -2.93
CA ALA A 280 -7.91 -15.11 -4.09
C ALA A 280 -7.51 -15.95 -5.32
N ALA A 281 -6.20 -16.13 -5.54
CA ALA A 281 -5.69 -17.00 -6.58
C ALA A 281 -6.08 -18.47 -6.35
N ALA A 282 -5.98 -18.97 -5.11
CA ALA A 282 -6.39 -20.33 -4.77
C ALA A 282 -7.89 -20.60 -5.01
N LYS A 283 -8.73 -19.56 -4.86
CA LYS A 283 -10.16 -19.61 -5.18
C LYS A 283 -10.42 -19.65 -6.68
N LEU A 284 -9.84 -18.69 -7.41
CA LEU A 284 -10.29 -18.34 -8.77
C LEU A 284 -9.46 -19.00 -9.88
N MET A 285 -8.20 -19.35 -9.62
CA MET A 285 -7.32 -19.89 -10.64
C MET A 285 -7.39 -21.43 -10.69
N PRO A 286 -7.20 -22.03 -11.87
CA PRO A 286 -6.88 -23.45 -11.97
C PRO A 286 -5.58 -23.72 -11.22
N LEU A 287 -5.65 -24.53 -10.15
CA LEU A 287 -4.48 -24.80 -9.33
C LEU A 287 -3.42 -25.57 -10.12
N PRO A 288 -2.11 -25.35 -9.86
CA PRO A 288 -1.06 -26.12 -10.51
C PRO A 288 -1.20 -27.60 -10.18
N ASP A 289 -0.94 -28.47 -11.15
CA ASP A 289 -1.03 -29.92 -10.95
C ASP A 289 0.01 -30.39 -9.91
N LEU A 290 -0.44 -31.18 -8.93
CA LEU A 290 0.44 -31.80 -7.94
C LEU A 290 1.19 -33.00 -8.53
N GLY A 291 0.61 -33.66 -9.53
CA GLY A 291 1.19 -34.83 -10.19
C GLY A 291 1.67 -35.88 -9.19
N ALA A 292 2.98 -36.16 -9.20
CA ALA A 292 3.60 -37.14 -8.31
C ALA A 292 3.64 -36.73 -6.82
N LEU A 293 3.28 -35.48 -6.46
CA LEU A 293 3.31 -34.99 -5.08
C LEU A 293 2.03 -35.21 -4.29
N GLU A 294 1.02 -35.88 -4.87
CA GLU A 294 -0.22 -36.15 -4.14
C GLU A 294 0.04 -37.01 -2.89
N SER A 295 1.02 -37.91 -2.93
CA SER A 295 1.43 -38.71 -1.76
C SER A 295 2.05 -37.88 -0.63
N GLU A 296 2.68 -36.76 -0.95
CA GLU A 296 3.36 -35.87 -0.02
C GLU A 296 2.44 -34.77 0.53
N ARG A 297 1.24 -34.64 -0.04
CA ARG A 297 0.30 -33.56 0.25
C ARG A 297 -0.01 -33.43 1.73
N GLU A 298 -0.35 -34.54 2.40
CA GLU A 298 -0.77 -34.52 3.80
C GLU A 298 0.35 -34.03 4.74
N GLU A 299 1.58 -34.52 4.56
CA GLU A 299 2.72 -34.06 5.36
C GLU A 299 3.06 -32.59 5.06
N ALA A 300 3.05 -32.20 3.79
CA ALA A 300 3.31 -30.82 3.39
C ALA A 300 2.28 -29.85 3.99
N PHE A 301 1.00 -30.22 3.98
CA PHE A 301 -0.07 -29.42 4.55
C PHE A 301 0.08 -29.32 6.07
N SER A 302 0.42 -30.42 6.75
CA SER A 302 0.71 -30.39 8.19
C SER A 302 1.83 -29.41 8.56
N ILE A 303 2.90 -29.38 7.77
CA ILE A 303 4.01 -28.43 7.97
C ILE A 303 3.54 -26.98 7.78
N LEU A 304 2.80 -26.71 6.71
CA LEU A 304 2.29 -25.35 6.41
C LEU A 304 1.29 -24.90 7.48
N GLU A 305 0.38 -25.78 7.88
CA GLU A 305 -0.59 -25.57 8.97
C GLU A 305 0.10 -25.18 10.27
N GLN A 306 1.16 -25.91 10.65
CA GLN A 306 1.97 -25.58 11.82
C GLN A 306 2.60 -24.19 11.73
N GLN A 307 3.16 -23.81 10.57
CA GLN A 307 3.75 -22.48 10.41
C GLN A 307 2.70 -21.37 10.47
N PHE A 308 1.56 -21.57 9.81
CA PHE A 308 0.49 -20.57 9.73
C PHE A 308 -0.24 -20.37 11.06
N ASN A 309 -0.18 -21.35 11.97
CA ASN A 309 -0.78 -21.24 13.31
C ASN A 309 0.19 -20.72 14.39
N LYS A 310 1.46 -20.42 14.07
CA LYS A 310 2.38 -19.78 15.03
C LYS A 310 1.90 -18.36 15.37
N LEU A 311 2.09 -17.97 16.64
CA LEU A 311 1.56 -16.71 17.22
C LEU A 311 2.66 -15.80 17.77
N ASP A 312 3.92 -16.17 17.63
CA ASP A 312 5.07 -15.38 18.08
C ASP A 312 5.23 -14.04 17.33
N ASN A 313 4.77 -13.93 16.08
CA ASN A 313 4.72 -12.65 15.38
C ASN A 313 3.75 -11.67 16.06
N THR A 314 2.55 -12.13 16.44
CA THR A 314 1.52 -11.31 17.10
C THR A 314 1.83 -11.12 18.58
N ARG A 315 2.27 -12.15 19.30
CA ARG A 315 2.50 -12.11 20.77
C ARG A 315 3.86 -11.54 21.19
N LEU A 316 4.91 -11.82 20.41
CA LEU A 316 6.29 -11.49 20.77
C LEU A 316 6.89 -10.41 19.88
N GLY A 317 6.14 -9.92 18.89
CA GLY A 317 6.59 -8.90 17.94
C GLY A 317 7.67 -9.40 16.96
N TYR A 318 7.79 -10.72 16.77
CA TYR A 318 8.68 -11.29 15.76
C TYR A 318 8.24 -10.89 14.35
N ARG A 319 9.17 -10.97 13.40
CA ARG A 319 8.96 -10.59 11.99
C ARG A 319 9.34 -11.72 11.06
N VAL A 320 8.78 -12.90 11.29
CA VAL A 320 9.09 -14.10 10.52
C VAL A 320 8.01 -14.34 9.46
N ASP A 321 8.39 -14.38 8.19
CA ASP A 321 7.51 -14.80 7.10
C ASP A 321 7.25 -16.32 7.19
N ARG A 322 6.07 -16.69 7.69
CA ARG A 322 5.67 -18.09 7.91
C ARG A 322 5.46 -18.86 6.63
N LYS A 323 5.07 -18.18 5.54
CA LYS A 323 5.01 -18.79 4.22
C LYS A 323 6.42 -19.20 3.79
N ARG A 324 7.38 -18.28 3.82
CA ARG A 324 8.76 -18.57 3.39
C ARG A 324 9.42 -19.62 4.28
N GLU A 325 9.21 -19.58 5.60
CA GLU A 325 9.69 -20.62 6.51
C GLU A 325 9.07 -21.99 6.20
N GLY A 326 7.75 -22.06 5.98
CA GLY A 326 7.07 -23.30 5.60
C GLY A 326 7.63 -23.88 4.30
N LEU A 327 7.74 -23.07 3.25
CA LEU A 327 8.33 -23.47 1.97
C LEU A 327 9.80 -23.93 2.13
N MET A 328 10.57 -23.30 3.04
CA MET A 328 11.93 -23.70 3.36
C MET A 328 11.98 -25.09 4.00
N ILE A 329 11.04 -25.41 4.91
CA ILE A 329 10.95 -26.75 5.51
C ILE A 329 10.62 -27.80 4.44
N LEU A 330 9.67 -27.53 3.53
CA LEU A 330 9.38 -28.44 2.41
C LEU A 330 10.63 -28.73 1.55
N THR A 331 11.48 -27.72 1.40
CA THR A 331 12.73 -27.82 0.63
C THR A 331 13.73 -28.77 1.28
N TYR A 332 13.98 -28.59 2.58
CA TYR A 332 15.08 -29.27 3.26
C TYR A 332 14.67 -30.57 3.95
N ARG A 333 13.46 -30.61 4.53
CA ARG A 333 12.93 -31.79 5.22
C ARG A 333 12.32 -32.79 4.24
N MET A 334 11.44 -32.32 3.37
CA MET A 334 10.76 -33.18 2.39
C MET A 334 11.53 -33.33 1.07
N LYS A 335 12.66 -32.62 0.92
CA LYS A 335 13.53 -32.66 -0.27
C LYS A 335 12.85 -32.20 -1.56
N ILE A 336 11.77 -31.42 -1.47
CA ILE A 336 11.07 -30.85 -2.64
C ILE A 336 11.82 -29.58 -3.08
N LYS A 337 12.88 -29.77 -3.87
CA LYS A 337 13.77 -28.66 -4.29
C LYS A 337 13.12 -27.70 -5.28
N ASP A 338 12.26 -28.22 -6.15
CA ASP A 338 11.60 -27.44 -7.18
C ASP A 338 10.65 -26.39 -6.56
N PRO A 339 10.87 -25.09 -6.80
CA PRO A 339 10.02 -24.03 -6.27
C PRO A 339 8.59 -24.08 -6.80
N GLN A 340 8.37 -24.50 -8.06
CA GLN A 340 7.03 -24.55 -8.65
C GLN A 340 6.19 -25.63 -7.97
N LYS A 341 6.79 -26.78 -7.70
CA LYS A 341 6.18 -27.85 -6.92
C LYS A 341 5.83 -27.44 -5.49
N ARG A 342 6.71 -26.68 -4.83
CA ARG A 342 6.43 -26.13 -3.49
C ARG A 342 5.30 -25.11 -3.51
N LEU A 343 5.24 -24.25 -4.53
CA LEU A 343 4.14 -23.30 -4.72
C LEU A 343 2.82 -24.02 -5.04
N ALA A 344 2.84 -25.09 -5.83
CA ALA A 344 1.66 -25.92 -6.08
C ALA A 344 1.08 -26.44 -4.75
N LEU A 345 1.90 -27.10 -3.93
CA LEU A 345 1.48 -27.55 -2.60
C LEU A 345 0.93 -26.41 -1.73
N TYR A 346 1.54 -25.22 -1.78
CA TYR A 346 1.08 -24.06 -1.05
C TYR A 346 -0.31 -23.57 -1.49
N PHE A 347 -0.57 -23.44 -2.80
CA PHE A 347 -1.88 -22.99 -3.27
C PHE A 347 -2.97 -24.04 -3.02
N HIS A 348 -2.65 -25.33 -3.11
CA HIS A 348 -3.57 -26.39 -2.71
C HIS A 348 -3.85 -26.36 -1.20
N PHE A 349 -2.84 -26.09 -0.37
CA PHE A 349 -3.02 -25.88 1.07
C PHE A 349 -3.93 -24.69 1.38
N LEU A 350 -3.73 -23.55 0.71
CA LEU A 350 -4.60 -22.38 0.88
C LEU A 350 -6.05 -22.69 0.49
N LYS A 351 -6.25 -23.46 -0.59
CA LYS A 351 -7.58 -23.88 -1.01
C LYS A 351 -8.26 -24.74 0.05
N ASP A 352 -7.54 -25.74 0.57
CA ASP A 352 -8.02 -26.62 1.65
C ASP A 352 -8.36 -25.86 2.93
N ARG A 353 -7.51 -24.89 3.29
CA ARG A 353 -7.63 -24.13 4.54
C ARG A 353 -8.74 -23.08 4.51
N TYR A 354 -8.85 -22.30 3.43
CA TYR A 354 -9.63 -21.07 3.40
C TYR A 354 -10.87 -21.12 2.51
N ILE A 355 -11.01 -22.10 1.62
CA ILE A 355 -12.15 -22.19 0.71
C ILE A 355 -13.16 -23.22 1.23
N GLY A 356 -14.37 -22.75 1.53
CA GLY A 356 -15.45 -23.59 2.03
C GLY A 356 -16.01 -24.55 0.97
N PRO A 357 -16.81 -25.55 1.39
CA PRO A 357 -17.51 -26.45 0.46
C PRO A 357 -18.46 -25.74 -0.50
N ASP A 358 -18.93 -24.54 -0.14
CA ASP A 358 -19.75 -23.66 -0.96
C ASP A 358 -18.93 -22.85 -1.99
N GLY A 359 -17.60 -23.01 -1.98
CA GLY A 359 -16.68 -22.27 -2.84
C GLY A 359 -16.37 -20.85 -2.35
N GLU A 360 -16.91 -20.43 -1.20
CA GLU A 360 -16.64 -19.11 -0.64
C GLU A 360 -15.41 -19.10 0.28
N VAL A 361 -14.75 -17.94 0.33
CA VAL A 361 -13.60 -17.75 1.23
C VAL A 361 -14.09 -17.52 2.65
N ASN A 362 -13.47 -18.22 3.59
CA ASN A 362 -13.63 -18.02 5.02
C ASN A 362 -12.24 -17.81 5.65
N LEU A 363 -11.94 -16.57 6.07
CA LEU A 363 -10.70 -16.22 6.76
C LEU A 363 -10.74 -16.69 8.22
N LYS A 364 -10.79 -18.01 8.43
CA LYS A 364 -10.84 -18.61 9.76
C LYS A 364 -9.60 -18.23 10.57
N VAL A 365 -9.84 -17.74 11.79
CA VAL A 365 -8.81 -17.52 12.79
C VAL A 365 -8.93 -18.59 13.86
N SER A 366 -7.94 -19.48 13.96
CA SER A 366 -7.97 -20.62 14.87
C SER A 366 -7.89 -20.24 16.36
N ASN A 367 -7.36 -19.05 16.68
CA ASN A 367 -7.22 -18.57 18.05
C ASN A 367 -7.89 -17.20 18.23
N GLU A 368 -9.17 -17.20 18.61
CA GLU A 368 -9.94 -15.97 18.83
C GLU A 368 -9.41 -15.10 19.98
N GLU A 369 -8.78 -15.71 20.99
CA GLU A 369 -8.17 -14.95 22.09
C GLU A 369 -6.97 -14.14 21.61
N ASP A 370 -6.17 -14.70 20.70
CA ASP A 370 -5.06 -14.00 20.08
C ASP A 370 -5.53 -12.86 19.18
N LEU A 371 -6.59 -13.09 18.41
CA LEU A 371 -7.22 -12.06 17.58
C LEU A 371 -7.68 -10.86 18.43
N LYS A 372 -8.34 -11.13 19.57
CA LYS A 372 -8.77 -10.08 20.51
C LYS A 372 -7.58 -9.33 21.09
N LYS A 373 -6.50 -10.02 21.46
CA LYS A 373 -5.25 -9.38 21.94
C LYS A 373 -4.61 -8.52 20.86
N PHE A 374 -4.56 -9.00 19.63
CA PHE A 374 -4.05 -8.24 18.49
C PHE A 374 -4.83 -6.94 18.28
N VAL A 375 -6.16 -6.99 18.30
CA VAL A 375 -7.01 -5.79 18.21
C VAL A 375 -6.75 -4.84 19.37
N GLU A 376 -6.67 -5.34 20.60
CA GLU A 376 -6.36 -4.52 21.78
C GLU A 376 -4.97 -3.88 21.69
N GLU A 377 -3.95 -4.60 21.19
CA GLU A 377 -2.62 -4.03 20.98
C GLU A 377 -2.64 -2.89 19.95
N LYS A 378 -3.44 -3.00 18.88
CA LYS A 378 -3.66 -1.89 17.93
C LYS A 378 -4.32 -0.70 18.62
N ARG A 379 -5.33 -0.94 19.46
CA ARG A 379 -6.00 0.11 20.25
C ARG A 379 -5.02 0.79 21.22
N VAL A 380 -4.14 0.04 21.88
CA VAL A 380 -3.08 0.58 22.74
C VAL A 380 -2.09 1.43 21.95
N HIS A 381 -1.73 1.00 20.74
CA HIS A 381 -0.85 1.77 19.85
C HIS A 381 -1.50 3.11 19.47
N ILE A 382 -2.76 3.09 19.06
CA ILE A 382 -3.53 4.30 18.73
C ILE A 382 -3.57 5.26 19.93
N ASN A 383 -3.92 4.77 21.12
CA ASN A 383 -3.91 5.56 22.35
C ASN A 383 -2.53 6.16 22.68
N ARG A 384 -1.44 5.46 22.34
CA ARG A 384 -0.07 5.98 22.51
C ARG A 384 0.21 7.10 21.51
N MET A 385 -0.14 6.93 20.24
CA MET A 385 0.06 7.98 19.22
C MET A 385 -0.70 9.26 19.57
N MET A 386 -1.92 9.13 20.08
CA MET A 386 -2.71 10.28 20.52
C MET A 386 -2.01 11.10 21.61
N LYS A 387 -1.10 10.54 22.41
CA LYS A 387 -0.37 11.31 23.45
C LYS A 387 0.72 12.23 22.88
N SER A 388 1.05 12.08 21.61
CA SER A 388 2.03 12.94 20.94
C SER A 388 1.62 14.41 20.95
N LYS A 389 2.59 15.31 21.10
CA LYS A 389 2.38 16.76 20.95
C LYS A 389 2.13 17.18 19.50
N ASN A 390 2.58 16.39 18.52
CA ASN A 390 2.48 16.69 17.09
C ASN A 390 1.18 16.20 16.45
N PHE A 391 0.34 15.52 17.24
CA PHE A 391 -0.94 14.97 16.84
C PHE A 391 -2.02 16.04 16.93
N THR A 392 -2.63 16.35 15.79
CA THR A 392 -3.62 17.41 15.64
C THR A 392 -4.94 17.03 16.30
N GLU A 393 -5.80 18.02 16.52
CA GLU A 393 -7.14 17.77 17.07
C GLU A 393 -8.01 16.91 16.15
N ILE A 394 -7.88 17.07 14.82
CA ILE A 394 -8.61 16.28 13.83
C ILE A 394 -8.18 14.81 13.93
N GLU A 395 -6.88 14.54 14.00
CA GLU A 395 -6.39 13.18 14.19
C GLU A 395 -6.82 12.60 15.54
N ARG A 396 -6.88 13.38 16.63
CA ARG A 396 -7.41 12.90 17.93
C ARG A 396 -8.84 12.46 17.81
N LYS A 397 -9.68 13.29 17.21
CA LYS A 397 -11.11 12.99 17.00
C LYS A 397 -11.29 11.76 16.10
N GLY A 398 -10.51 11.66 15.02
CA GLY A 398 -10.51 10.48 14.15
C GLY A 398 -10.09 9.21 14.88
N ALA A 399 -9.03 9.29 15.69
CA ALA A 399 -8.54 8.20 16.52
C ALA A 399 -9.58 7.75 17.57
N GLU A 400 -10.21 8.69 18.26
CA GLU A 400 -11.29 8.42 19.23
C GLU A 400 -12.46 7.71 18.56
N LYS A 401 -12.89 8.18 17.38
CA LYS A 401 -13.94 7.54 16.59
C LYS A 401 -13.56 6.13 16.18
N MET A 402 -12.34 5.91 15.71
CA MET A 402 -11.84 4.59 15.34
C MET A 402 -11.82 3.64 16.56
N LEU A 403 -11.35 4.11 17.73
CA LEU A 403 -11.34 3.33 18.97
C LEU A 403 -12.75 2.97 19.46
N GLN A 404 -13.76 3.80 19.18
CA GLN A 404 -15.17 3.52 19.49
C GLN A 404 -15.80 2.54 18.49
N ALA A 405 -15.41 2.61 17.21
CA ALA A 405 -15.96 1.77 16.15
C ALA A 405 -15.32 0.38 16.08
N THR A 406 -14.06 0.25 16.49
CA THR A 406 -13.36 -1.04 16.56
C THR A 406 -13.91 -1.82 17.77
N PRO A 407 -14.34 -3.08 17.59
CA PRO A 407 -14.90 -3.89 18.67
C PRO A 407 -13.93 -4.21 19.81
#